data_AF-A0LIU7-F1
#
_entry.id   AF-A0LIU7-F1
#
_cell.length_a   1.000
_cell.length_b   1.000
_cell.length_c   1.000
_cell.angle_alpha   90.00
_cell.angle_beta   90.00
_cell.angle_gamma   90.00
#
_symmetry.space_group_name_H-M   'P 1'
#
loop_
_entity.id
_entity.type
_entity.pdbx_description
1 polymer ?
#
loop_
_entity_poly.entity_id
_entity_poly.type
_entity_poly.pdbx_seq_one_letter_code
_entity_poly.pdbx_strand_id
1 'polypeptide(L)'
;MVETSRIKDHLSAEQIRMKMQMTAGFMKMQKWLVIYNAIIDPRPVSEIAKHTGLSEGSVYRIISEYNRSGPESLDSTGANGSMWFDVKVDPISM
;
A
#
# COMPACT_ATOMS: atom_id res chain seq x y z
N MET A 1 10.90 -0.22 17.02
CA MET A 1 11.98 -0.72 16.13
C MET A 1 11.36 -0.82 14.76
N VAL A 2 11.78 0.02 13.82
CA VAL A 2 11.12 0.12 12.52
C VAL A 2 11.60 -1.04 11.67
N GLU A 3 10.76 -2.05 11.50
CA GLU A 3 11.05 -3.14 10.57
C GLU A 3 10.63 -2.69 9.18
N THR A 4 11.60 -2.19 8.41
CA THR A 4 11.43 -1.99 6.96
C THR A 4 11.25 -3.37 6.34
N SER A 5 10.02 -3.78 6.10
CA SER A 5 9.73 -5.03 5.42
C SER A 5 10.30 -4.94 4.00
N ARG A 6 11.37 -5.69 3.73
CA ARG A 6 12.00 -5.78 2.41
C ARG A 6 10.96 -6.20 1.38
N ILE A 7 10.77 -5.40 0.33
CA ILE A 7 9.89 -5.73 -0.78
C ILE A 7 10.56 -6.75 -1.68
N LYS A 8 9.81 -7.75 -2.16
CA LYS A 8 10.29 -8.68 -3.19
C LYS A 8 10.23 -8.04 -4.56
N ASP A 9 11.26 -8.32 -5.36
CA ASP A 9 11.43 -7.78 -6.70
C ASP A 9 10.52 -8.49 -7.73
N HIS A 10 9.20 -8.33 -7.60
CA HIS A 10 8.24 -8.82 -8.58
C HIS A 10 8.14 -7.92 -9.81
N LEU A 11 8.34 -6.62 -9.62
CA LEU A 11 8.32 -5.59 -10.65
C LEU A 11 9.42 -4.57 -10.39
N SER A 12 9.96 -3.98 -11.46
CA SER A 12 10.82 -2.81 -11.36
C SER A 12 10.01 -1.57 -10.95
N ALA A 13 10.69 -0.56 -10.43
CA ALA A 13 10.05 0.71 -10.06
C ALA A 13 9.34 1.38 -11.25
N GLU A 14 9.88 1.24 -12.47
CA GLU A 14 9.26 1.81 -13.67
C GLU A 14 7.97 1.05 -14.03
N GLN A 15 7.96 -0.28 -13.92
CA GLN A 15 6.75 -1.07 -14.13
C GLN A 15 5.66 -0.73 -13.10
N ILE A 16 6.04 -0.45 -11.85
CA ILE A 16 5.11 0.02 -10.81
C ILE A 16 4.56 1.40 -11.16
N ARG A 17 5.42 2.32 -11.64
CA ARG A 17 4.99 3.64 -12.09
C ARG A 17 3.98 3.55 -13.24
N MET A 18 4.21 2.66 -14.21
CA MET A 18 3.26 2.38 -15.29
C MET A 18 1.93 1.83 -14.74
N LYS A 19 1.98 0.89 -13.78
CA LYS A 19 0.78 0.38 -13.10
C LYS A 19 -0.01 1.50 -12.43
N MET A 20 0.64 2.42 -11.72
CA MET A 20 -0.03 3.57 -11.09
C MET A 20 -0.75 4.46 -12.12
N GLN A 21 -0.14 4.69 -13.28
CA GLN A 21 -0.73 5.50 -14.35
C GLN A 21 -1.92 4.82 -15.04
N MET A 22 -1.88 3.50 -15.20
CA MET A 22 -2.93 2.73 -15.88
C MET A 22 -4.06 2.27 -14.95
N THR A 23 -3.85 2.33 -13.63
CA THR A 23 -4.81 1.86 -12.65
C THR A 23 -5.96 2.87 -12.49
N ALA A 24 -7.17 2.43 -12.84
CA ALA A 24 -8.38 3.12 -12.46
C ALA A 24 -8.79 2.76 -11.02
N GLY A 25 -9.27 3.76 -10.29
CA GLY A 25 -9.79 3.60 -8.93
C GLY A 25 -8.78 3.99 -7.85
N PHE A 26 -9.22 4.89 -6.98
CA PHE A 26 -8.40 5.50 -5.93
C PHE A 26 -7.74 4.45 -5.00
N MET A 27 -8.50 3.43 -4.59
CA MET A 27 -8.00 2.41 -3.68
C MET A 27 -6.87 1.55 -4.28
N LYS A 28 -7.02 1.14 -5.54
CA LYS A 28 -5.97 0.38 -6.23
C LYS A 28 -4.72 1.25 -6.42
N MET A 29 -4.90 2.52 -6.77
CA MET A 29 -3.81 3.49 -6.89
C MET A 29 -3.07 3.69 -5.55
N GLN A 30 -3.79 3.81 -4.41
CA GLN A 30 -3.17 3.90 -3.09
C GLN A 30 -2.33 2.66 -2.75
N LYS A 31 -2.81 1.44 -3.07
CA LYS A 31 -2.02 0.22 -2.89
C LYS A 31 -0.72 0.26 -3.69
N TRP A 32 -0.78 0.70 -4.95
CA TRP A 32 0.41 0.85 -5.79
C TRP A 32 1.36 1.92 -5.25
N LEU A 33 0.84 3.02 -4.70
CA LEU A 33 1.64 4.07 -4.09
C LEU A 33 2.41 3.57 -2.86
N VAL A 34 1.84 2.68 -2.05
CA VAL A 34 2.54 2.01 -0.94
C VAL A 34 3.75 1.23 -1.45
N ILE A 35 3.56 0.37 -2.45
CA ILE A 35 4.64 -0.46 -3.00
C ILE A 35 5.72 0.40 -3.66
N TYR A 36 5.32 1.45 -4.39
CA TYR A 36 6.25 2.39 -5.00
C TYR A 36 7.15 3.07 -3.97
N ASN A 37 6.56 3.60 -2.88
CA ASN A 37 7.31 4.23 -1.81
C ASN A 37 8.24 3.23 -1.11
N ALA A 38 7.77 2.02 -0.83
CA ALA A 38 8.57 1.00 -0.16
C ALA A 38 9.79 0.53 -0.97
N ILE A 39 9.77 0.67 -2.31
CA ILE A 39 10.89 0.33 -3.20
C ILE A 39 11.82 1.52 -3.45
N ILE A 40 11.27 2.69 -3.79
CA ILE A 40 12.06 3.86 -4.20
C ILE A 40 12.66 4.60 -3.01
N ASP A 41 11.94 4.64 -1.89
CA ASP A 41 12.35 5.35 -0.68
C ASP A 41 11.99 4.51 0.56
N PRO A 42 12.75 3.41 0.82
CA PRO A 42 12.48 2.49 1.91
C PRO A 42 12.53 3.20 3.26
N ARG A 43 11.36 3.37 3.86
CA ARG A 43 11.13 4.14 5.08
C ARG A 43 10.30 3.35 6.07
N PRO A 44 10.24 3.80 7.34
CA PRO A 44 9.30 3.25 8.29
C PRO A 44 7.87 3.12 7.76
N VAL A 45 7.21 2.02 8.13
CA VAL A 45 5.79 1.81 7.79
C VAL A 45 4.93 2.98 8.25
N SER A 46 5.21 3.56 9.42
CA SER A 46 4.55 4.76 9.94
C SER A 46 4.68 5.98 9.02
N GLU A 47 5.84 6.18 8.39
CA GLU A 47 6.06 7.27 7.45
C GLU A 47 5.34 7.03 6.12
N ILE A 48 5.37 5.79 5.63
CA ILE A 48 4.64 5.40 4.41
C ILE A 48 3.13 5.54 4.65
N ALA A 49 2.63 5.13 5.81
CA ALA A 49 1.24 5.28 6.23
C ALA A 49 0.82 6.76 6.21
N LYS A 50 1.62 7.64 6.84
CA LYS A 50 1.40 9.09 6.85
C LYS A 50 1.38 9.67 5.43
N HIS A 51 2.29 9.25 4.56
CA HIS A 51 2.37 9.75 3.18
C HIS A 51 1.22 9.28 2.29
N THR A 52 0.71 8.07 2.52
CA THR A 52 -0.33 7.45 1.70
C THR A 52 -1.75 7.66 2.25
N GLY A 53 -1.88 8.23 3.45
CA GLY A 53 -3.16 8.42 4.14
C GLY A 53 -3.79 7.11 4.61
N LEU A 54 -2.98 6.08 4.86
CA LEU A 54 -3.40 4.75 5.30
C LEU A 54 -2.99 4.50 6.76
N SER A 55 -3.57 3.46 7.37
CA SER A 55 -3.06 2.95 8.65
C SER A 55 -1.78 2.13 8.44
N GLU A 56 -0.94 2.04 9.47
CA GLU A 56 0.25 1.17 9.46
C GLU A 56 -0.10 -0.29 9.18
N GLY A 57 -1.21 -0.79 9.75
CA GLY A 57 -1.70 -2.14 9.51
C GLY A 57 -2.09 -2.39 8.04
N SER A 58 -2.70 -1.39 7.39
CA SER A 58 -3.01 -1.45 5.96
C SER A 58 -1.73 -1.54 5.12
N VAL A 59 -0.72 -0.72 5.44
CA VAL A 59 0.57 -0.73 4.75
C VAL A 59 1.27 -2.08 4.91
N TYR A 60 1.37 -2.61 6.14
CA TYR A 60 1.94 -3.94 6.39
C TYR A 60 1.23 -5.02 5.59
N ARG A 61 -0.10 -5.00 5.56
CA ARG A 61 -0.90 -5.99 4.84
C ARG A 61 -0.66 -5.92 3.34
N ILE A 62 -0.68 -4.72 2.74
CA ILE A 62 -0.42 -4.50 1.31
C ILE A 62 0.96 -5.05 0.94
N ILE A 63 1.98 -4.73 1.73
CA ILE A 63 3.35 -5.22 1.50
C ILE A 63 3.40 -6.75 1.63
N SER A 64 2.75 -7.33 2.65
CA SER A 64 2.71 -8.78 2.86
C SER A 64 2.03 -9.52 1.71
N GLU A 65 0.89 -9.01 1.24
CA GLU A 65 0.14 -9.57 0.12
C GLU A 65 0.95 -9.50 -1.18
N TYR A 66 1.56 -8.34 -1.47
CA TYR A 66 2.44 -8.18 -2.63
C TYR A 66 3.66 -9.12 -2.56
N ASN A 67 4.33 -9.20 -1.41
CA ASN A 67 5.48 -10.09 -1.23
C ASN A 67 5.12 -11.58 -1.35
N ARG A 68 3.87 -11.96 -1.05
CA ARG A 68 3.39 -13.35 -1.14
C ARG A 68 2.91 -13.70 -2.54
N SER A 69 2.15 -12.80 -3.16
CA SER A 69 1.30 -13.10 -4.32
C SER A 69 1.41 -12.02 -5.41
N GLY A 70 2.52 -11.29 -5.46
CA GLY A 70 2.85 -10.43 -6.59
C GLY A 70 1.86 -9.29 -6.88
N PRO A 71 1.97 -8.68 -8.06
CA PRO A 71 1.11 -7.60 -8.58
C PRO A 71 -0.39 -7.89 -8.53
N GLU A 72 -0.78 -9.13 -8.80
CA GLU A 72 -2.18 -9.57 -8.88
C GLU A 72 -2.93 -9.43 -7.56
N SER A 73 -2.21 -9.49 -6.44
CA SER A 73 -2.78 -9.27 -5.10
C SER A 73 -3.40 -7.89 -4.94
N LEU A 74 -2.84 -6.87 -5.59
CA LEU A 74 -3.29 -5.48 -5.46
C LEU A 74 -4.49 -5.17 -6.36
N ASP A 75 -4.62 -5.90 -7.47
CA ASP A 75 -5.68 -5.74 -8.47
C ASP A 75 -6.99 -6.41 -8.05
N SER A 76 -6.95 -7.35 -7.10
CA SER A 76 -8.12 -8.02 -6.57
C SER A 76 -9.02 -7.06 -5.76
N THR A 77 -10.27 -6.92 -6.19
CA THR A 77 -11.35 -6.41 -5.34
C THR A 77 -11.57 -7.50 -4.29
N GLY A 78 -11.23 -7.23 -3.02
CA GLY A 78 -11.28 -8.25 -1.97
C GLY A 78 -12.58 -9.05 -2.03
N ALA A 79 -12.47 -10.37 -2.15
CA ALA A 79 -13.60 -11.29 -2.38
C ALA A 79 -14.63 -11.32 -1.23
N ASN A 80 -14.42 -10.55 -0.16
CA ASN A 80 -15.35 -10.43 0.95
C ASN A 80 -15.62 -8.95 1.18
N GLY A 81 -16.89 -8.54 1.15
CA GLY A 81 -17.40 -7.19 1.39
C GLY A 81 -17.16 -6.65 2.81
N SER A 82 -15.93 -6.75 3.30
CA SER A 82 -15.46 -6.23 4.57
C SER A 82 -14.82 -4.87 4.34
N MET A 83 -15.69 -3.86 4.37
CA MET A 83 -15.50 -2.52 4.93
C MET A 83 -14.03 -2.08 5.08
N TRP A 84 -13.52 -1.41 4.03
CA TRP A 84 -12.20 -0.76 3.98
C TRP A 84 -12.11 0.49 4.88
N PHE A 85 -13.18 0.79 5.63
CA PHE A 85 -13.29 1.95 6.52
C PHE A 85 -14.01 1.56 7.81
N ASP A 86 -13.24 1.14 8.82
CA ASP A 86 -13.63 1.35 10.21
C ASP A 86 -12.35 1.47 11.06
N VAL A 87 -11.65 2.59 10.88
CA VAL A 87 -10.92 3.25 11.97
C VAL A 87 -11.26 4.72 11.82
N LYS A 88 -12.05 5.22 12.78
CA LYS A 88 -12.40 6.62 12.94
C LYS A 88 -11.15 7.48 12.73
N VAL A 89 -11.22 8.39 11.76
CA VAL A 89 -10.38 9.58 11.82
C VAL A 89 -10.98 10.37 12.98
N ASP A 90 -10.38 10.30 14.16
CA ASP A 90 -10.74 11.23 15.22
C ASP A 90 -10.55 12.64 14.66
N PRO A 91 -11.58 13.51 14.69
CA PRO A 91 -11.41 14.88 14.29
C PRO A 91 -10.32 15.47 15.17
N ILE A 92 -9.28 16.00 14.52
CA ILE A 92 -8.22 16.78 15.14
C ILE A 92 -8.88 17.74 16.12
N SER A 93 -8.56 17.61 17.40
CA SER A 93 -8.98 18.54 18.43
C SER A 93 -8.57 19.95 18.04
N MET A 94 -9.57 20.82 17.86
CA MET A 94 -9.49 22.27 17.98
C MET A 94 -10.47 22.70 19.05
#